data_AF-A0A9E2GXR6-F1
#
_entry.id   AF-A0A9E2GXR6-F1
#
_cell.length_a   1.000
_cell.length_b   1.000
_cell.length_c   1.000
_cell.angle_alpha   90.00
_cell.angle_beta   90.00
_cell.angle_gamma   90.00
#
_symmetry.space_group_name_H-M   'P 1'
#
loop_
_entity.id
_entity.type
_entity.pdbx_description
1 polymer ?
#
loop_
_entity_poly.entity_id
_entity_poly.type
_entity_poly.pdbx_seq_one_letter_code
_entity_poly.pdbx_strand_id
1 'polypeptide(L)'
;PSEPQPSDLWAVLRAILSTPWGRRIALVIVGIVLFFTGWVSGRWGRSDLNSQLSDRKQEIVRFKKEVVNYKAEIDSIVIERDQLRQRLRESEEKREFYKQRDKIRKYVSDARRAWEARNVKEALEALHKANIHFQSEARDAKGVSNYLYRTIARRMQQALTAIETDCADSRPVQSSAFEPPAVPAVSCLERVNGLLQHVIDALPPARED
;
A
#
# COMPACT_ATOMS: atom_id res chain seq x y z
N PRO A 1 91.31 -15.61 23.06
CA PRO A 1 90.74 -14.77 21.98
C PRO A 1 89.82 -13.70 22.57
N SER A 2 90.43 -12.57 22.94
CA SER A 2 89.77 -11.43 23.59
C SER A 2 88.86 -10.70 22.60
N GLU A 3 87.60 -10.53 22.97
CA GLU A 3 86.65 -9.65 22.28
C GLU A 3 87.22 -8.23 22.17
N PRO A 4 87.09 -7.56 21.00
CA PRO A 4 87.55 -6.19 20.86
C PRO A 4 86.68 -5.27 21.75
N GLN A 5 87.33 -4.61 22.72
CA GLN A 5 86.69 -3.64 23.58
C GLN A 5 86.25 -2.39 22.79
N PRO A 6 85.08 -1.79 23.10
CA PRO A 6 84.52 -0.64 22.37
C PRO A 6 85.39 0.62 22.45
N SER A 7 86.38 0.66 23.35
CA SER A 7 87.33 1.76 23.53
C SER A 7 88.32 1.90 22.36
N ASP A 8 88.75 0.79 21.74
CA ASP A 8 89.73 0.83 20.63
C ASP A 8 89.10 1.35 19.34
N LEU A 9 87.83 1.02 19.12
CA LEU A 9 87.06 1.50 17.97
C LEU A 9 86.87 3.02 18.02
N TRP A 10 86.69 3.58 19.21
CA TRP A 10 86.59 5.03 19.43
C TRP A 10 87.92 5.76 19.23
N ALA A 11 89.03 5.16 19.62
CA ALA A 11 90.37 5.72 19.41
C ALA A 11 90.73 5.75 17.91
N VAL A 12 90.42 4.69 17.18
CA VAL A 12 90.62 4.59 15.72
C VAL A 12 89.71 5.58 14.97
N LEU A 13 88.44 5.73 15.37
CA LEU A 13 87.54 6.74 14.82
C LEU A 13 88.06 8.16 15.02
N ARG A 14 88.61 8.48 16.21
CA ARG A 14 89.23 9.79 16.50
C ARG A 14 90.44 10.08 15.63
N ALA A 15 91.30 9.07 15.40
CA ALA A 15 92.50 9.19 14.57
C ALA A 15 92.16 9.36 13.08
N ILE A 16 91.09 8.72 12.59
CA ILE A 16 90.63 8.89 11.21
C ILE A 16 89.96 10.27 11.04
N LEU A 17 89.14 10.72 12.00
CA LEU A 17 88.46 12.02 11.97
C LEU A 17 89.37 13.25 12.16
N SER A 18 90.61 13.07 12.61
CA SER A 18 91.59 14.15 12.74
C SER A 18 92.31 14.47 11.41
N THR A 19 92.23 13.59 10.42
CA THR A 19 92.77 13.85 9.07
C THR A 19 91.73 14.47 8.14
N PRO A 20 92.12 15.39 7.23
CA PRO A 20 91.19 16.01 6.28
C PRO A 20 90.54 14.99 5.34
N TRP A 21 91.20 13.85 5.10
CA TRP A 21 90.67 12.75 4.30
C TRP A 21 89.60 11.94 5.06
N GLY A 22 89.82 11.60 6.33
CA GLY A 22 88.85 10.85 7.12
C GLY A 22 87.56 11.64 7.42
N ARG A 23 87.64 12.97 7.53
CA ARG A 23 86.43 13.83 7.62
C ARG A 23 85.57 13.78 6.34
N ARG A 24 86.20 13.73 5.16
CA ARG A 24 85.48 13.59 3.88
C ARG A 24 84.81 12.22 3.76
N ILE A 25 85.50 11.16 4.16
CA ILE A 25 84.93 9.80 4.16
C ILE A 25 83.76 9.71 5.14
N ALA A 26 83.89 10.29 6.34
CA ALA A 26 82.80 10.32 7.32
C ALA A 26 81.56 11.07 6.80
N LEU A 27 81.74 12.21 6.12
CA LEU A 27 80.63 12.94 5.49
C LEU A 27 79.96 12.14 4.37
N VAL A 28 80.72 11.40 3.57
CA VAL A 28 80.16 10.52 2.53
C VAL A 28 79.35 9.39 3.16
N ILE A 29 79.87 8.76 4.21
CA ILE A 29 79.16 7.69 4.93
C ILE A 29 77.87 8.23 5.56
N VAL A 30 77.92 9.39 6.22
CA VAL A 30 76.72 10.03 6.78
C VAL A 30 75.72 10.39 5.68
N GLY A 31 76.18 10.90 4.54
CA GLY A 31 75.33 11.18 3.37
C GLY A 31 74.65 9.93 2.84
N ILE A 32 75.37 8.80 2.76
CA ILE A 32 74.83 7.50 2.34
C ILE A 32 73.79 7.00 3.36
N VAL A 33 74.09 7.05 4.66
CA VAL A 33 73.16 6.62 5.71
C VAL A 33 71.89 7.47 5.72
N LEU A 34 71.99 8.80 5.58
CA LEU A 34 70.84 9.68 5.47
C LEU A 34 70.03 9.43 4.19
N PHE A 35 70.69 9.13 3.08
CA PHE A 35 70.02 8.78 1.82
C PHE A 35 69.25 7.46 1.94
N PHE A 36 69.85 6.40 2.50
CA PHE A 36 69.19 5.11 2.66
C PHE A 36 68.07 5.16 3.71
N THR A 37 68.26 5.86 4.83
CA THR A 37 67.21 6.02 5.85
C THR A 37 66.02 6.81 5.32
N GLY A 38 66.26 7.90 4.57
CA GLY A 38 65.21 8.66 3.88
C GLY A 38 64.51 7.86 2.78
N TRP A 39 65.26 7.08 2.00
CA TRP A 39 64.71 6.25 0.91
C TRP A 39 63.86 5.08 1.43
N VAL A 40 64.34 4.37 2.45
CA VAL A 40 63.60 3.26 3.07
C VAL A 40 62.34 3.78 3.73
N SER A 41 62.42 4.85 4.53
CA SER A 41 61.24 5.46 5.15
C SER A 41 60.21 5.94 4.12
N GLY A 42 60.66 6.62 3.05
CA GLY A 42 59.77 7.11 1.99
C GLY A 42 59.14 6.02 1.13
N ARG A 43 59.82 4.89 0.90
CA ARG A 43 59.30 3.77 0.11
C ARG A 43 58.30 2.92 0.89
N TRP A 44 58.57 2.67 2.17
CA TRP A 44 57.67 1.92 3.05
C TRP A 44 56.41 2.72 3.40
N GLY A 45 56.53 4.03 3.65
CA GLY A 45 55.37 4.90 3.83
C GLY A 45 54.48 4.97 2.58
N ARG A 46 55.06 4.98 1.37
CA ARG A 46 54.29 4.93 0.12
C ARG A 46 53.62 3.59 -0.13
N SER A 47 54.25 2.47 0.23
CA SER A 47 53.62 1.16 0.06
C SER A 47 52.45 0.96 1.02
N ASP A 48 52.58 1.39 2.28
CA ASP A 48 51.52 1.30 3.29
C ASP A 48 50.33 2.23 2.96
N LEU A 49 50.62 3.45 2.49
CA LEU A 49 49.57 4.35 1.96
C LEU A 49 48.88 3.73 0.75
N ASN A 50 49.61 3.10 -0.17
CA ASN A 50 49.03 2.47 -1.35
C ASN A 50 48.18 1.24 -0.99
N SER A 51 48.58 0.42 -0.02
CA SER A 51 47.76 -0.71 0.46
C SER A 51 46.49 -0.22 1.14
N GLN A 52 46.58 0.82 1.99
CA GLN A 52 45.40 1.42 2.61
C GLN A 52 44.47 2.05 1.55
N LEU A 53 45.02 2.68 0.51
CA LEU A 53 44.22 3.23 -0.59
C LEU A 53 43.54 2.13 -1.41
N SER A 54 44.20 0.98 -1.62
CA SER A 54 43.59 -0.17 -2.28
C SER A 54 42.47 -0.80 -1.44
N ASP A 55 42.68 -0.96 -0.14
CA ASP A 55 41.68 -1.52 0.78
C ASP A 55 40.46 -0.59 0.87
N ARG A 56 40.68 0.72 1.02
CA ARG A 56 39.59 1.73 1.01
C ARG A 56 38.85 1.76 -0.32
N LYS A 57 39.53 1.60 -1.46
CA LYS A 57 38.86 1.49 -2.76
C LYS A 57 37.97 0.25 -2.83
N GLN A 58 38.42 -0.88 -2.30
CA GLN A 58 37.65 -2.11 -2.27
C GLN A 58 36.43 -1.99 -1.33
N GLU A 59 36.59 -1.34 -0.18
CA GLU A 59 35.48 -1.00 0.73
C GLU A 59 34.46 -0.08 0.07
N ILE A 60 34.88 0.97 -0.65
CA ILE A 60 33.97 1.88 -1.37
C ILE A 60 33.17 1.12 -2.43
N VAL A 61 33.80 0.19 -3.16
CA VAL A 61 33.09 -0.64 -4.15
C VAL A 61 32.08 -1.56 -3.46
N ARG A 62 32.43 -2.14 -2.31
CA ARG A 62 31.52 -2.98 -1.52
C ARG A 62 30.32 -2.18 -1.01
N PHE A 63 30.55 -1.03 -0.37
CA PHE A 63 29.48 -0.15 0.10
C PHE A 63 28.59 0.35 -1.04
N LYS A 64 29.16 0.66 -2.21
CA LYS A 64 28.36 1.00 -3.39
C LYS A 64 27.44 -0.15 -3.81
N LYS A 65 27.93 -1.39 -3.78
CA LYS A 65 27.11 -2.57 -4.10
C LYS A 65 26.00 -2.77 -3.06
N GLU A 66 26.31 -2.61 -1.78
CA GLU A 66 25.32 -2.68 -0.70
C GLU A 66 24.25 -1.59 -0.84
N VAL A 67 24.63 -0.35 -1.14
CA VAL A 67 23.67 0.75 -1.39
C VAL A 67 22.74 0.44 -2.57
N VAL A 68 23.25 -0.13 -3.65
CA VAL A 68 22.43 -0.54 -4.80
C VAL A 68 21.46 -1.65 -4.40
N ASN A 69 21.92 -2.64 -3.63
CA ASN A 69 21.07 -3.73 -3.15
C ASN A 69 19.97 -3.20 -2.22
N TYR A 70 20.30 -2.37 -1.23
CA TYR A 70 19.32 -1.76 -0.33
C TYR A 70 18.32 -0.88 -1.09
N LYS A 71 18.78 -0.16 -2.11
CA LYS A 71 17.88 0.63 -2.96
C LYS A 71 16.88 -0.27 -3.70
N ALA A 72 17.33 -1.38 -4.27
CA ALA A 72 16.45 -2.33 -4.93
C ALA A 72 15.45 -2.99 -3.96
N GLU A 73 15.89 -3.29 -2.74
CA GLU A 73 15.03 -3.82 -1.68
C GLU A 73 13.95 -2.80 -1.26
N ILE A 74 14.34 -1.53 -1.05
CA ILE A 74 13.38 -0.45 -0.78
C ILE A 74 12.36 -0.32 -1.92
N ASP A 75 12.81 -0.34 -3.18
CA ASP A 75 11.91 -0.23 -4.34
C ASP A 75 10.91 -1.41 -4.38
N SER A 76 11.35 -2.63 -4.07
CA SER A 76 10.44 -3.79 -3.97
C SER A 76 9.41 -3.64 -2.85
N ILE A 77 9.83 -3.18 -1.67
CA ILE A 77 8.94 -2.96 -0.52
C ILE A 77 7.91 -1.87 -0.84
N VAL A 78 8.30 -0.81 -1.57
CA VAL A 78 7.38 0.24 -2.00
C VAL A 78 6.29 -0.32 -2.91
N ILE A 79 6.66 -1.16 -3.88
CA ILE A 79 5.70 -1.82 -4.79
C ILE A 79 4.75 -2.72 -4.00
N GLU A 80 5.26 -3.55 -3.09
CA GLU A 80 4.42 -4.42 -2.26
C GLU A 80 3.47 -3.61 -1.37
N ARG A 81 3.97 -2.53 -0.76
CA ARG A 81 3.14 -1.63 0.06
C ARG A 81 2.02 -1.01 -0.76
N ASP A 82 2.28 -0.61 -2.00
CA ASP A 82 1.26 -0.02 -2.87
C ASP A 82 0.23 -1.06 -3.32
N GLN A 83 0.66 -2.28 -3.65
CA GLN A 83 -0.25 -3.39 -3.93
C GLN A 83 -1.13 -3.74 -2.72
N LEU A 84 -0.55 -3.81 -1.53
CA LEU A 84 -1.29 -4.06 -0.30
C LEU A 84 -2.29 -2.94 0.02
N ARG A 85 -1.89 -1.68 -0.16
CA ARG A 85 -2.81 -0.54 0.00
C ARG A 85 -3.96 -0.59 -0.99
N GLN A 86 -3.69 -0.97 -2.24
CA GLN A 86 -4.74 -1.12 -3.24
C GLN A 86 -5.71 -2.24 -2.85
N ARG A 87 -5.20 -3.42 -2.47
CA ARG A 87 -6.05 -4.53 -2.00
C ARG A 87 -6.86 -4.18 -0.76
N LEU A 88 -6.29 -3.40 0.16
CA LEU A 88 -6.99 -2.91 1.35
C LEU A 88 -8.18 -2.03 0.95
N ARG A 89 -7.96 -1.03 0.08
CA ARG A 89 -9.03 -0.17 -0.43
C ARG A 89 -10.12 -0.97 -1.13
N GLU A 90 -9.74 -1.89 -2.01
CA GLU A 90 -10.70 -2.79 -2.70
C GLU A 90 -11.49 -3.65 -1.70
N SER A 91 -10.87 -4.08 -0.59
CA SER A 91 -11.54 -4.86 0.44
C SER A 91 -12.50 -4.01 1.30
N GLU A 92 -12.12 -2.77 1.60
CA GLU A 92 -12.94 -1.80 2.34
C GLU A 92 -14.16 -1.40 1.52
N GLU A 93 -13.97 -1.06 0.24
CA GLU A 93 -15.07 -0.75 -0.69
C GLU A 93 -16.06 -1.91 -0.81
N LYS A 94 -15.55 -3.15 -0.94
CA LYS A 94 -16.41 -4.34 -0.94
C LYS A 94 -17.18 -4.48 0.37
N ARG A 95 -16.52 -4.28 1.52
CA ARG A 95 -17.15 -4.37 2.84
C ARG A 95 -18.26 -3.33 3.01
N GLU A 96 -18.02 -2.10 2.58
CA GLU A 96 -19.02 -1.04 2.61
C GLU A 96 -20.22 -1.36 1.71
N PHE A 97 -19.96 -1.84 0.49
CA PHE A 97 -21.00 -2.29 -0.43
C PHE A 97 -21.89 -3.38 0.18
N TYR A 98 -21.28 -4.41 0.77
CA TYR A 98 -22.04 -5.49 1.43
C TYR A 98 -22.83 -5.01 2.63
N LYS A 99 -22.26 -4.12 3.46
CA LYS A 99 -22.97 -3.51 4.59
C LYS A 99 -24.18 -2.71 4.13
N GLN A 100 -24.08 -1.96 3.03
CA GLN A 100 -25.20 -1.23 2.44
C GLN A 100 -26.26 -2.18 1.87
N ARG A 101 -25.84 -3.25 1.17
CA ARG A 101 -26.74 -4.29 0.67
C ARG A 101 -27.56 -4.94 1.79
N ASP A 102 -26.91 -5.29 2.89
CA ASP A 102 -27.59 -5.97 4.00
C ASP A 102 -28.56 -5.03 4.72
N LYS A 103 -28.25 -3.72 4.79
CA LYS A 103 -29.23 -2.70 5.21
C LYS A 103 -30.45 -2.67 4.29
N ILE A 104 -30.26 -2.65 2.96
CA ILE A 104 -31.39 -2.67 2.00
C ILE A 104 -32.28 -3.88 2.23
N ARG A 105 -31.68 -5.07 2.34
CA ARG A 105 -32.42 -6.31 2.61
C ARG A 105 -33.19 -6.24 3.93
N LYS A 106 -32.59 -5.69 4.98
CA LYS A 106 -33.26 -5.52 6.26
C LYS A 106 -34.48 -4.61 6.14
N TYR A 107 -34.36 -3.43 5.51
CA TYR A 107 -35.50 -2.53 5.31
C TYR A 107 -36.63 -3.16 4.49
N VAL A 108 -36.28 -3.90 3.44
CA VAL A 108 -37.26 -4.61 2.61
C VAL A 108 -37.93 -5.75 3.40
N SER A 109 -37.16 -6.52 4.17
CA SER A 109 -37.67 -7.60 5.02
C SER A 109 -38.59 -7.07 6.13
N ASP A 110 -38.23 -5.96 6.77
CA ASP A 110 -39.03 -5.35 7.82
C ASP A 110 -40.38 -4.86 7.26
N ALA A 111 -40.35 -4.18 6.11
CA ALA A 111 -41.55 -3.75 5.39
C ALA A 111 -42.44 -4.93 4.96
N ARG A 112 -41.83 -5.98 4.40
CA ARG A 112 -42.53 -7.20 3.98
C ARG A 112 -43.18 -7.91 5.17
N ARG A 113 -42.48 -8.03 6.30
CA ARG A 113 -43.00 -8.67 7.51
C ARG A 113 -44.19 -7.90 8.09
N ALA A 114 -44.10 -6.57 8.15
CA ALA A 114 -45.22 -5.73 8.61
C ALA A 114 -46.43 -5.84 7.68
N TRP A 115 -46.19 -5.92 6.37
CA TRP A 115 -47.22 -6.10 5.35
C TRP A 115 -47.89 -7.48 5.43
N GLU A 116 -47.12 -8.55 5.58
CA GLU A 116 -47.63 -9.92 5.77
C GLU A 116 -48.45 -10.06 7.07
N ALA A 117 -48.07 -9.32 8.12
CA ALA A 117 -48.84 -9.22 9.36
C ALA A 117 -50.14 -8.40 9.25
N ARG A 118 -50.47 -7.89 8.05
CA ARG A 118 -51.61 -6.99 7.78
C ARG A 118 -51.57 -5.69 8.59
N ASN A 119 -50.40 -5.28 9.08
CA ASN A 119 -50.23 -4.02 9.78
C ASN A 119 -49.82 -2.92 8.78
N VAL A 120 -50.82 -2.40 8.05
CA VAL A 120 -50.63 -1.44 6.94
C VAL A 120 -49.88 -0.19 7.39
N LYS A 121 -50.20 0.33 8.59
CA LYS A 121 -49.57 1.54 9.13
C LYS A 121 -48.07 1.34 9.36
N GLU A 122 -47.70 0.21 9.97
CA GLU A 122 -46.30 -0.12 10.22
C GLU A 122 -45.53 -0.39 8.92
N ALA A 123 -46.17 -1.04 7.94
CA ALA A 123 -45.58 -1.25 6.61
C ALA A 123 -45.33 0.07 5.86
N LEU A 124 -46.29 1.00 5.90
CA LEU A 124 -46.14 2.33 5.30
C LEU A 124 -45.04 3.14 5.98
N GLU A 125 -45.00 3.17 7.32
CA GLU A 125 -43.95 3.87 8.06
C GLU A 125 -42.55 3.29 7.76
N ALA A 126 -42.42 1.96 7.72
CA ALA A 126 -41.18 1.29 7.38
C ALA A 126 -40.71 1.61 5.95
N LEU A 127 -41.62 1.57 4.97
CA LEU A 127 -41.32 1.90 3.58
C LEU A 127 -41.01 3.38 3.37
N HIS A 128 -41.72 4.29 4.03
CA HIS A 128 -41.41 5.72 3.98
C HIS A 128 -40.03 6.02 4.55
N LYS A 129 -39.71 5.44 5.71
CA LYS A 129 -38.39 5.58 6.34
C LYS A 129 -37.28 5.06 5.42
N ALA A 130 -37.50 3.89 4.80
CA ALA A 130 -36.56 3.31 3.85
C ALA A 130 -36.40 4.19 2.61
N ASN A 131 -37.49 4.68 2.02
CA ASN A 131 -37.47 5.53 0.84
C ASN A 131 -36.70 6.84 1.11
N ILE A 132 -36.99 7.54 2.21
CA ILE A 132 -36.27 8.76 2.61
C ILE A 132 -34.77 8.48 2.77
N HIS A 133 -34.42 7.39 3.44
CA HIS A 133 -33.03 6.99 3.63
C HIS A 133 -32.31 6.76 2.29
N PHE A 134 -32.89 6.01 1.36
CA PHE A 134 -32.26 5.76 0.07
C PHE A 134 -32.26 6.97 -0.88
N GLN A 135 -33.23 7.88 -0.75
CA GLN A 135 -33.17 9.16 -1.45
C GLN A 135 -32.05 10.05 -0.92
N SER A 136 -31.81 10.04 0.39
CA SER A 136 -30.66 10.71 1.01
C SER A 136 -29.34 10.09 0.52
N GLU A 137 -29.17 8.77 0.64
CA GLU A 137 -27.94 8.11 0.17
C GLU A 137 -27.71 8.31 -1.34
N ALA A 138 -28.77 8.39 -2.15
CA ALA A 138 -28.68 8.70 -3.57
C ALA A 138 -28.19 10.13 -3.89
N ARG A 139 -28.43 11.11 -3.00
CA ARG A 139 -27.95 12.49 -3.16
C ARG A 139 -26.45 12.58 -2.90
N ASP A 140 -25.97 11.83 -1.92
CA ASP A 140 -24.57 11.84 -1.50
C ASP A 140 -23.69 10.93 -2.39
N ALA A 141 -24.28 9.86 -2.93
CA ALA A 141 -23.59 8.91 -3.80
C ALA A 141 -23.29 9.46 -5.21
N LYS A 142 -22.19 8.98 -5.81
CA LYS A 142 -21.78 9.28 -7.19
C LYS A 142 -21.63 8.00 -8.02
N GLY A 143 -21.90 8.08 -9.33
CA GLY A 143 -21.70 6.95 -10.24
C GLY A 143 -22.72 5.81 -10.06
N VAL A 144 -22.24 4.56 -10.05
CA VAL A 144 -23.09 3.34 -10.05
C VAL A 144 -23.93 3.21 -8.78
N SER A 145 -23.39 3.60 -7.63
CA SER A 145 -24.14 3.57 -6.35
C SER A 145 -25.32 4.53 -6.37
N ASN A 146 -25.18 5.72 -6.96
CA ASN A 146 -26.28 6.67 -7.12
C ASN A 146 -27.43 6.07 -7.95
N TYR A 147 -27.10 5.45 -9.09
CA TYR A 147 -28.08 4.80 -9.94
C TYR A 147 -28.82 3.66 -9.20
N LEU A 148 -28.09 2.84 -8.45
CA LEU A 148 -28.66 1.77 -7.63
C LEU A 148 -29.64 2.35 -6.59
N TYR A 149 -29.22 3.33 -5.81
CA TYR A 149 -30.06 3.93 -4.76
C TYR A 149 -31.31 4.61 -5.31
N ARG A 150 -31.21 5.31 -6.44
CA ARG A 150 -32.38 5.89 -7.12
C ARG A 150 -33.35 4.81 -7.60
N THR A 151 -32.82 3.71 -8.13
CA THR A 151 -33.65 2.59 -8.60
C THR A 151 -34.38 1.93 -7.44
N ILE A 152 -33.70 1.71 -6.32
CA ILE A 152 -34.30 1.16 -5.09
C ILE A 152 -35.37 2.11 -4.55
N ALA A 153 -35.05 3.39 -4.38
CA ALA A 153 -36.00 4.40 -3.91
C ALA A 153 -37.25 4.47 -4.80
N ARG A 154 -37.08 4.43 -6.13
CA ARG A 154 -38.20 4.42 -7.09
C ARG A 154 -39.09 3.19 -6.92
N ARG A 155 -38.52 2.01 -6.71
CA ARG A 155 -39.28 0.76 -6.48
C ARG A 155 -39.99 0.77 -5.13
N MET A 156 -39.36 1.30 -4.08
CA MET A 156 -40.01 1.50 -2.78
C MET A 156 -41.16 2.50 -2.88
N GLN A 157 -41.01 3.55 -3.67
CA GLN A 157 -42.07 4.51 -3.92
C GLN A 157 -43.24 3.89 -4.71
N GLN A 158 -42.97 3.01 -5.67
CA GLN A 158 -44.01 2.23 -6.35
C GLN A 158 -44.76 1.32 -5.38
N ALA A 159 -44.06 0.65 -4.45
CA ALA A 159 -44.67 -0.17 -3.42
C ALA A 159 -45.54 0.68 -2.46
N LEU A 160 -45.05 1.85 -2.03
CA LEU A 160 -45.82 2.81 -1.24
C LEU A 160 -47.11 3.23 -1.94
N THR A 161 -47.02 3.66 -3.20
CA THR A 161 -48.21 4.06 -3.96
C THR A 161 -49.18 2.91 -4.14
N ALA A 162 -48.68 1.68 -4.33
CA ALA A 162 -49.55 0.51 -4.46
C ALA A 162 -50.31 0.22 -3.14
N ILE A 163 -49.67 0.40 -1.99
CA ILE A 163 -50.33 0.25 -0.68
C ILE A 163 -51.35 1.36 -0.46
N GLU A 164 -50.99 2.62 -0.75
CA GLU A 164 -51.89 3.77 -0.56
C GLU A 164 -53.14 3.70 -1.44
N THR A 165 -53.03 3.12 -2.63
CA THR A 165 -54.16 2.96 -3.56
C THR A 165 -54.91 1.64 -3.38
N ASP A 166 -54.67 0.87 -2.30
CA ASP A 166 -55.21 -0.48 -2.09
C ASP A 166 -55.02 -1.42 -3.31
N CYS A 167 -53.90 -1.22 -4.01
CA CYS A 167 -53.59 -1.85 -5.29
C CYS A 167 -54.70 -1.74 -6.35
N ALA A 168 -55.58 -0.74 -6.27
CA ALA A 168 -56.43 -0.35 -7.37
C ALA A 168 -55.55 -0.22 -8.62
N ASP A 169 -55.95 -0.86 -9.71
CA ASP A 169 -55.19 -0.92 -10.95
C ASP A 169 -54.93 0.50 -11.45
N SER A 170 -53.79 1.08 -11.04
CA SER A 170 -53.17 2.16 -11.78
C SER A 170 -52.68 1.52 -13.06
N ARG A 171 -53.55 1.59 -14.08
CA ARG A 171 -53.24 1.15 -15.44
C ARG A 171 -51.82 1.58 -15.76
N PRO A 172 -50.91 0.67 -16.17
CA PRO A 172 -49.63 1.10 -16.68
C PRO A 172 -49.91 2.04 -17.84
N VAL A 173 -49.39 3.27 -17.74
CA VAL A 173 -49.39 4.23 -18.85
C VAL A 173 -48.46 3.66 -19.92
N GLN A 174 -48.99 2.79 -20.77
CA GLN A 174 -48.51 2.48 -22.12
C GLN A 174 -49.54 1.56 -22.80
N SER A 175 -50.48 2.20 -23.50
CA SER A 175 -51.29 1.58 -24.53
C SER A 175 -50.38 1.15 -25.68
N SER A 176 -50.06 -0.15 -25.76
CA SER A 176 -49.61 -0.79 -27.00
C SER A 176 -50.68 -1.81 -27.39
N ALA A 177 -51.02 -1.84 -28.68
CA ALA A 177 -52.22 -2.48 -29.26
C ALA A 177 -52.19 -4.03 -29.29
N PHE A 178 -51.57 -4.67 -28.31
CA PHE A 178 -51.56 -6.11 -28.16
C PHE A 178 -51.93 -6.42 -26.72
N GLU A 179 -53.19 -6.78 -26.50
CA GLU A 179 -53.74 -7.10 -25.19
C GLU A 179 -53.58 -8.62 -24.95
N PRO A 180 -52.58 -9.08 -24.18
CA PRO A 180 -52.56 -10.46 -23.70
C PRO A 180 -53.70 -10.67 -22.68
N PRO A 181 -54.18 -11.91 -22.49
CA PRO A 181 -55.31 -12.20 -21.61
C PRO A 181 -55.06 -11.66 -20.20
N ALA A 182 -56.12 -11.12 -19.59
CA ALA A 182 -56.10 -10.56 -18.24
C ALA A 182 -55.44 -11.53 -17.27
N VAL A 183 -54.26 -11.15 -16.78
CA VAL A 183 -53.55 -11.84 -15.71
C VAL A 183 -54.53 -11.92 -14.52
N PRO A 184 -54.68 -13.07 -13.85
CA PRO A 184 -55.60 -13.20 -12.70
C PRO A 184 -55.30 -12.08 -11.70
N ALA A 185 -56.34 -11.54 -11.08
CA ALA A 185 -56.25 -10.46 -10.10
C ALA A 185 -55.29 -10.85 -8.97
N VAL A 186 -54.01 -10.53 -9.15
CA VAL A 186 -52.96 -10.76 -8.18
C VAL A 186 -53.37 -10.01 -6.94
N SER A 187 -53.44 -10.70 -5.80
CA SER A 187 -53.83 -10.07 -4.55
C SER A 187 -52.92 -8.87 -4.29
N CYS A 188 -53.44 -7.78 -3.72
CA CYS A 188 -52.63 -6.60 -3.42
C CYS A 188 -51.36 -6.96 -2.64
N LEU A 189 -51.48 -7.99 -1.80
CA LEU A 189 -50.38 -8.58 -1.05
C LEU A 189 -49.27 -9.13 -1.95
N GLU A 190 -49.61 -9.94 -2.95
CA GLU A 190 -48.67 -10.48 -3.93
C GLU A 190 -48.05 -9.40 -4.82
N ARG A 191 -48.82 -8.35 -5.18
CA ARG A 191 -48.31 -7.23 -6.00
C ARG A 191 -47.23 -6.44 -5.25
N VAL A 192 -47.50 -6.08 -4.00
CA VAL A 192 -46.53 -5.38 -3.14
C VAL A 192 -45.32 -6.28 -2.86
N ASN A 193 -45.54 -7.56 -2.56
CA ASN A 193 -44.46 -8.51 -2.35
C ASN A 193 -43.60 -8.71 -3.61
N GLY A 194 -44.18 -8.71 -4.80
CA GLY A 194 -43.44 -8.77 -6.06
C GLY A 194 -42.56 -7.54 -6.28
N LEU A 195 -43.08 -6.34 -6.00
CA LEU A 195 -42.31 -5.09 -6.07
C LEU A 195 -41.13 -5.09 -5.08
N LEU A 196 -41.35 -5.56 -3.85
CA LEU A 196 -40.31 -5.70 -2.84
C LEU A 196 -39.29 -6.78 -3.20
N GLN A 197 -39.73 -7.91 -3.77
CA GLN A 197 -38.86 -8.99 -4.22
C GLN A 197 -37.96 -8.52 -5.36
N HIS A 198 -38.48 -7.74 -6.31
CA HIS A 198 -37.67 -7.13 -7.35
C HIS A 198 -36.55 -6.23 -6.80
N VAL A 199 -36.73 -5.60 -5.64
CA VAL A 199 -35.65 -4.85 -4.97
C VAL A 199 -34.56 -5.79 -4.46
N ILE A 200 -34.93 -6.95 -3.94
CA ILE A 200 -33.98 -7.97 -3.46
C ILE A 200 -33.24 -8.62 -4.64
N ASP A 201 -33.95 -8.97 -5.71
CA ASP A 201 -33.38 -9.64 -6.89
C ASP A 201 -32.42 -8.73 -7.68
N ALA A 202 -32.62 -7.42 -7.60
CA ALA A 202 -31.70 -6.44 -8.20
C ALA A 202 -30.37 -6.32 -7.44
N LEU A 203 -30.26 -6.91 -6.24
CA LEU A 203 -29.02 -6.95 -5.47
C LEU A 203 -28.26 -8.24 -5.78
N PRO A 204 -26.91 -8.20 -5.88
CA PRO A 204 -26.13 -9.42 -6.04
C PRO A 204 -26.40 -10.41 -4.90
N PRO A 205 -26.30 -11.73 -5.16
CA PRO A 205 -26.63 -12.77 -4.19
C PRO A 205 -25.89 -12.56 -2.86
N ALA A 206 -26.51 -12.99 -1.76
CA ALA A 206 -25.82 -12.96 -0.47
C ALA A 206 -24.55 -13.80 -0.59
N ARG A 207 -23.50 -13.39 0.09
CA ARG A 207 -22.37 -14.30 0.27
C ARG A 207 -22.91 -15.45 1.11
N GLU A 208 -22.93 -16.65 0.55
CA GLU A 208 -22.89 -17.86 1.37
C GLU A 208 -21.49 -17.82 1.98
N ASP A 209 -21.42 -17.51 3.26
CA ASP A 209 -20.18 -17.55 4.03
C ASP A 209 -19.64 -18.99 4.09
#